data_AF-A0A9J5ZFC0-F1
#
_entry.id   AF-A0A9J5ZFC0-F1
#
_cell.length_a   1.000
_cell.length_b   1.000
_cell.length_c   1.000
_cell.angle_alpha   90.00
_cell.angle_beta   90.00
_cell.angle_gamma   90.00
#
_symmetry.space_group_name_H-M   'P 1'
#
loop_
_entity.id
_entity.type
_entity.pdbx_description
1 polymer ?
#
loop_
_entity_poly.entity_id
_entity_poly.type
_entity_poly.pdbx_seq_one_letter_code
_entity_poly.pdbx_strand_id
1 'polypeptide(L)'
;CDHVVNQVDFVWAYVLEVVNKEDLDGIIGPKASLMEDHRVLKASVNDSIRDSIQEMKDSIRKDLTEFRSMLLEVLGGKAMTSFEPQNTVTNPKLWKFIGKNLEAWIVQAEHYFDFYKIEEDQKLNVASFYLDGEALKWYQWLFRNNQLIDWLHFADELPYVIEYQNCCEDRVGESDVLFLGRTYVHTR
;
A
#
# COMPACT_ATOMS: atom_id res chain seq x y z
N CYS A 1 53.57 -6.88 -31.09
CA CYS A 1 52.20 -7.38 -31.29
C CYS A 1 51.79 -7.49 -32.76
N ASP A 2 52.49 -6.83 -33.68
CA ASP A 2 52.13 -6.86 -35.12
C ASP A 2 52.55 -8.13 -35.88
N HIS A 3 53.46 -8.94 -35.33
CA HIS A 3 53.97 -10.13 -36.02
C HIS A 3 53.00 -11.34 -35.97
N VAL A 4 52.11 -11.39 -34.97
CA VAL A 4 51.14 -12.49 -34.79
C VAL A 4 49.86 -12.25 -35.59
N VAL A 5 49.41 -10.98 -35.68
CA VAL A 5 48.25 -10.60 -36.52
C VAL A 5 48.53 -10.92 -37.99
N ASN A 6 49.73 -10.58 -38.46
CA ASN A 6 50.17 -10.92 -39.81
C ASN A 6 50.20 -12.43 -40.09
N GLN A 7 50.43 -13.28 -39.07
CA GLN A 7 50.50 -14.72 -39.26
C GLN A 7 49.12 -15.37 -39.43
N VAL A 8 48.11 -14.90 -38.69
CA VAL A 8 46.73 -15.37 -38.83
C VAL A 8 46.14 -14.90 -40.16
N ASP A 9 46.43 -13.66 -40.57
CA ASP A 9 46.00 -13.14 -41.86
C ASP A 9 46.67 -13.87 -43.04
N PHE A 10 47.95 -14.26 -42.92
CA PHE A 10 48.65 -15.06 -43.94
C PHE A 10 48.08 -16.47 -44.08
N VAL A 11 47.77 -17.11 -42.95
CA VAL A 11 47.15 -18.44 -42.95
C VAL A 11 45.73 -18.37 -43.50
N TRP A 12 44.98 -17.32 -43.17
CA TRP A 12 43.64 -17.11 -43.73
C TRP A 12 43.68 -16.82 -45.22
N ALA A 13 44.65 -16.04 -45.70
CA ALA A 13 44.87 -15.79 -47.12
C ALA A 13 45.27 -17.06 -47.89
N TYR A 14 46.18 -17.87 -47.33
CA TYR A 14 46.58 -19.16 -47.94
C TYR A 14 45.43 -20.17 -47.95
N VAL A 15 44.62 -20.23 -46.89
CA VAL A 15 43.42 -21.08 -46.85
C VAL A 15 42.38 -20.61 -47.88
N LEU A 16 42.18 -19.31 -48.06
CA LEU A 16 41.30 -18.76 -49.11
C LEU A 16 41.83 -19.00 -50.53
N GLU A 17 43.15 -19.14 -50.70
CA GLU A 17 43.80 -19.43 -51.99
C GLU A 17 43.77 -20.94 -52.33
N VAL A 18 43.78 -21.81 -51.32
CA VAL A 18 43.77 -23.28 -51.48
C VAL A 18 42.36 -23.88 -51.50
N VAL A 19 41.38 -23.23 -50.85
CA VAL A 19 40.00 -23.71 -50.80
C VAL A 19 39.20 -23.07 -51.94
N ASN A 20 38.64 -23.90 -52.83
CA ASN A 20 37.79 -23.42 -53.91
C ASN A 20 36.61 -22.62 -53.36
N LYS A 21 36.29 -21.51 -54.03
CA LYS A 21 35.15 -20.64 -53.68
C LYS A 21 33.82 -21.42 -53.62
N GLU A 22 33.65 -22.40 -54.51
CA GLU A 22 32.47 -23.27 -54.55
C GLU A 22 32.35 -24.16 -53.30
N ASP A 23 33.47 -24.66 -52.75
CA ASP A 23 33.50 -25.46 -51.52
C ASP A 23 33.19 -24.60 -50.28
N LEU A 24 33.66 -23.35 -50.25
CA LEU A 24 33.33 -22.38 -49.21
C LEU A 24 31.86 -21.96 -49.25
N ASP A 25 31.34 -21.67 -50.44
CA ASP A 25 29.92 -21.31 -50.64
C ASP A 25 28.99 -22.47 -50.25
N GLY A 26 29.39 -23.72 -50.52
CA GLY A 26 28.68 -24.92 -50.09
C GLY A 26 28.62 -25.14 -48.57
N ILE A 27 29.55 -24.55 -47.80
CA ILE A 27 29.59 -24.65 -46.32
C ILE A 27 28.96 -23.43 -45.66
N ILE A 28 29.22 -22.23 -46.18
CA ILE A 28 28.76 -20.97 -45.60
C ILE A 28 27.28 -20.73 -45.89
N GLY A 29 26.80 -21.07 -47.09
CA GLY A 29 25.41 -20.89 -47.50
C GLY A 29 24.41 -21.59 -46.57
N PRO A 30 24.52 -22.91 -46.33
CA PRO A 30 23.62 -23.64 -45.44
C PRO A 30 23.66 -23.13 -44.00
N LYS A 31 24.83 -22.73 -43.50
CA LYS A 31 24.98 -22.17 -42.16
C LYS A 31 24.31 -20.80 -42.03
N ALA A 32 24.41 -19.95 -43.04
CA ALA A 32 23.73 -18.66 -43.10
C ALA A 32 22.20 -18.84 -43.16
N SER A 33 21.71 -19.79 -43.96
CA SER A 33 20.30 -20.14 -44.03
C SER A 33 19.75 -20.62 -42.68
N LEU A 34 20.45 -21.55 -42.02
CA LEU A 34 20.06 -22.08 -40.71
C LEU A 34 20.02 -20.98 -39.63
N MET A 35 20.96 -20.03 -39.68
CA MET A 35 21.02 -18.92 -38.74
C MET A 35 19.85 -17.94 -38.93
N GLU A 36 19.42 -17.72 -40.17
CA GLU A 36 18.23 -16.91 -40.48
C GLU A 36 16.94 -17.65 -40.07
N ASP A 37 16.83 -18.95 -40.35
CA ASP A 37 15.68 -19.76 -39.91
C ASP A 37 15.53 -19.75 -38.38
N HIS A 38 16.64 -19.88 -37.65
CA HIS A 38 16.64 -19.78 -36.19
C HIS A 38 16.20 -18.38 -35.72
N ARG A 39 16.63 -17.32 -36.39
CA ARG A 39 16.23 -15.95 -36.09
C ARG A 39 14.74 -15.73 -36.33
N VAL A 40 14.21 -16.22 -37.45
CA VAL A 40 12.78 -16.11 -37.81
C VAL A 40 11.92 -16.87 -36.80
N LEU A 41 12.29 -18.11 -36.45
CA LEU A 41 11.57 -18.90 -35.45
C LEU A 41 11.59 -18.21 -34.07
N LYS A 42 12.74 -17.67 -33.66
CA LYS A 42 12.86 -16.94 -32.40
C LYS A 42 11.99 -15.68 -32.38
N ALA A 43 11.92 -14.95 -33.49
CA ALA A 43 11.04 -13.79 -33.62
C ALA A 43 9.56 -14.21 -33.52
N SER A 44 9.16 -15.24 -34.27
CA SER A 44 7.79 -15.76 -34.28
C SER A 44 7.31 -16.22 -32.90
N VAL A 45 8.16 -16.96 -32.15
CA VAL A 45 7.83 -17.39 -30.78
C VAL A 45 7.68 -16.19 -29.85
N ASN A 46 8.59 -15.21 -29.94
CA ASN A 46 8.53 -14.01 -29.09
C ASN A 46 7.28 -13.17 -29.36
N ASP A 47 6.90 -13.04 -30.63
CA ASP A 47 5.69 -12.30 -31.01
C ASP A 47 4.44 -13.06 -30.56
N SER A 48 4.38 -14.39 -30.71
CA SER A 48 3.27 -15.21 -30.19
C SER A 48 3.10 -15.09 -28.67
N ILE A 49 4.20 -15.09 -27.91
CA ILE A 49 4.16 -14.87 -26.46
C ILE A 49 3.66 -13.45 -26.16
N ARG A 50 4.15 -12.44 -26.88
CA ARG A 50 3.75 -11.05 -26.69
C ARG A 50 2.26 -10.85 -26.96
N ASP A 51 1.75 -11.42 -28.04
CA ASP A 51 0.35 -11.31 -28.43
C ASP A 51 -0.55 -11.96 -27.38
N SER A 52 -0.20 -13.17 -26.92
CA SER A 52 -0.94 -13.86 -25.86
C SER A 52 -0.99 -13.06 -24.55
N ILE A 53 0.12 -12.42 -24.16
CA ILE A 53 0.17 -11.54 -22.97
C ILE A 53 -0.70 -10.31 -23.18
N GLN A 54 -0.69 -9.73 -24.38
CA GLN A 54 -1.43 -8.53 -24.68
C GLN A 54 -2.94 -8.79 -24.72
N GLU A 55 -3.38 -9.91 -25.30
CA GLU A 55 -4.78 -10.36 -25.26
C GLU A 55 -5.27 -10.56 -23.83
N MET A 56 -4.49 -11.25 -22.99
CA MET A 56 -4.83 -11.45 -21.57
C MET A 56 -4.95 -10.10 -20.85
N LYS A 57 -4.03 -9.18 -21.10
CA LYS A 57 -4.04 -7.84 -20.52
C LYS A 57 -5.27 -7.05 -20.94
N ASP A 58 -5.66 -7.13 -22.20
CA ASP A 58 -6.81 -6.42 -22.73
C ASP A 58 -8.13 -7.01 -22.21
N SER A 59 -8.20 -8.34 -22.04
CA SER A 59 -9.30 -9.00 -21.34
C SER A 59 -9.45 -8.47 -19.91
N ILE A 60 -8.38 -8.47 -19.12
CA ILE A 60 -8.42 -8.02 -17.71
C ILE A 60 -8.81 -6.54 -17.62
N ARG A 61 -8.28 -5.67 -18.52
CA ARG A 61 -8.66 -4.26 -18.55
C ARG A 61 -10.14 -4.08 -18.87
N LYS A 62 -10.68 -4.87 -19.80
CA LYS A 62 -12.09 -4.85 -20.17
C LYS A 62 -12.96 -5.22 -18.97
N ASP A 63 -12.66 -6.34 -18.31
CA ASP A 63 -13.41 -6.81 -17.14
C ASP A 63 -13.39 -5.76 -16.01
N LEU A 64 -12.22 -5.17 -15.73
CA LEU A 64 -12.10 -4.08 -14.75
C LEU A 64 -12.97 -2.87 -15.09
N THR A 65 -13.06 -2.53 -16.38
CA THR A 65 -13.89 -1.40 -16.85
C THR A 65 -15.38 -1.71 -16.68
N GLU A 66 -15.78 -2.95 -16.96
CA GLU A 66 -17.15 -3.42 -16.77
C GLU A 66 -17.55 -3.43 -15.29
N PHE A 67 -16.71 -4.00 -14.41
CA PHE A 67 -16.93 -3.94 -12.97
C PHE A 67 -16.99 -2.52 -12.43
N ARG A 68 -16.16 -1.60 -12.96
CA ARG A 68 -16.22 -0.19 -12.58
C ARG A 68 -17.55 0.45 -12.99
N SER A 69 -18.09 0.12 -14.17
CA SER A 69 -19.41 0.60 -14.61
C SER A 69 -20.50 0.08 -13.69
N MET A 70 -20.49 -1.21 -13.37
CA MET A 70 -21.44 -1.82 -12.44
C MET A 70 -21.38 -1.17 -11.05
N LEU A 71 -20.17 -0.90 -10.54
CA LEU A 71 -19.98 -0.24 -9.25
C LEU A 71 -20.52 1.20 -9.26
N LEU A 72 -20.33 1.93 -10.37
CA LEU A 72 -20.86 3.29 -10.54
C LEU A 72 -22.39 3.31 -10.66
N GLU A 73 -23.01 2.26 -11.19
CA GLU A 73 -24.47 2.12 -11.21
C GLU A 73 -25.02 1.82 -9.81
N VAL A 74 -24.38 0.92 -9.06
CA VAL A 74 -24.77 0.59 -7.67
C VAL A 74 -24.60 1.79 -6.73
N LEU A 75 -23.54 2.57 -6.93
CA LEU A 75 -23.26 3.79 -6.14
C LEU A 75 -23.94 5.05 -6.73
N GLY A 76 -24.63 4.94 -7.87
CA GLY A 76 -25.23 6.01 -8.67
C GLY A 76 -26.56 6.55 -8.16
N GLY A 77 -26.78 6.54 -6.84
CA GLY A 77 -27.89 7.24 -6.20
C GLY A 77 -27.60 8.74 -6.03
N LYS A 78 -27.90 9.51 -7.09
CA LYS A 78 -28.12 10.97 -7.10
C LYS A 78 -26.89 11.88 -7.15
N ALA A 79 -26.67 12.45 -8.33
CA ALA A 79 -25.78 13.57 -8.59
C ALA A 79 -26.15 14.78 -7.72
N MET A 80 -25.15 15.34 -7.03
CA MET A 80 -25.19 16.71 -6.53
C MET A 80 -23.91 17.41 -7.00
N THR A 81 -24.10 18.35 -7.92
CA THR A 81 -23.08 19.23 -8.46
C THR A 81 -22.59 20.18 -7.36
N SER A 82 -21.37 20.00 -6.86
CA SER A 82 -20.62 21.08 -6.19
C SER A 82 -19.15 20.69 -6.04
N PHE A 83 -18.32 21.29 -6.89
CA PHE A 83 -16.85 21.44 -6.80
C PHE A 83 -16.04 20.34 -6.12
N GLU A 84 -15.44 19.46 -6.92
CA GLU A 84 -14.43 18.50 -6.46
C GLU A 84 -13.09 18.77 -7.21
N PRO A 85 -12.02 19.19 -6.52
CA PRO A 85 -10.67 18.98 -7.03
C PRO A 85 -10.33 17.49 -6.81
N GLN A 86 -10.01 16.79 -7.89
CA GLN A 86 -9.61 15.38 -7.82
C GLN A 86 -8.40 15.21 -6.90
N ASN A 87 -8.52 14.37 -5.88
CA ASN A 87 -7.38 13.73 -5.26
C ASN A 87 -7.75 12.30 -4.89
N THR A 88 -6.81 11.40 -5.19
CA THR A 88 -6.73 9.97 -4.85
C THR A 88 -7.72 9.50 -3.79
N VAL A 89 -8.37 8.36 -4.02
CA VAL A 89 -9.12 7.58 -3.01
C VAL A 89 -8.18 7.20 -1.86
N THR A 90 -7.90 8.16 -0.98
CA THR A 90 -7.24 7.97 0.29
C THR A 90 -8.28 7.36 1.19
N ASN A 91 -8.20 6.05 1.37
CA ASN A 91 -8.84 5.37 2.49
C ASN A 91 -8.35 6.06 3.78
N PRO A 92 -9.14 6.92 4.44
CA PRO A 92 -8.64 7.75 5.53
C PRO A 92 -8.16 6.84 6.65
N LYS A 93 -6.94 7.04 7.14
CA LYS A 93 -6.39 6.23 8.23
C LYS A 93 -6.42 7.04 9.51
N LEU A 94 -7.06 6.51 10.56
CA LEU A 94 -6.92 7.02 11.91
C LEU A 94 -5.58 6.59 12.49
N TRP A 95 -4.84 7.53 13.07
CA TRP A 95 -3.57 7.25 13.73
C TRP A 95 -3.78 6.78 15.15
N LYS A 96 -2.82 6.01 15.67
CA LYS A 96 -2.84 5.58 17.06
C LYS A 96 -2.61 6.75 18.00
N PHE A 97 -3.40 6.80 19.06
CA PHE A 97 -3.28 7.77 20.10
C PHE A 97 -2.38 7.27 21.23
N ILE A 98 -1.30 8.02 21.47
CA ILE A 98 -0.26 7.71 22.47
C ILE A 98 -0.27 8.72 23.62
N GLY A 99 -1.35 9.48 23.82
CA GLY A 99 -1.44 10.50 24.88
C GLY A 99 -0.93 11.90 24.48
N LYS A 100 -0.61 12.14 23.21
CA LYS A 100 -0.13 13.44 22.72
C LYS A 100 -1.12 14.10 21.76
N ASN A 101 -1.28 15.42 21.91
CA ASN A 101 -2.11 16.27 21.06
C ASN A 101 -3.54 15.70 20.87
N LEU A 102 -4.25 15.62 21.99
CA LEU A 102 -5.56 15.00 22.05
C LEU A 102 -6.60 15.69 21.16
N GLU A 103 -6.66 17.02 21.17
CA GLU A 103 -7.64 17.78 20.40
C GLU A 103 -7.54 17.43 18.90
N ALA A 104 -6.32 17.37 18.36
CA ALA A 104 -6.09 16.99 16.98
C ALA A 104 -6.53 15.54 16.69
N TRP A 105 -6.33 14.63 17.64
CA TRP A 105 -6.74 13.24 17.49
C TRP A 105 -8.26 13.07 17.53
N ILE A 106 -8.97 13.76 18.43
CA ILE A 106 -10.45 13.74 18.48
C ILE A 106 -11.03 14.24 17.16
N VAL A 107 -10.54 15.38 16.66
CA VAL A 107 -11.00 15.93 15.37
C VAL A 107 -10.76 14.95 14.22
N GLN A 108 -9.60 14.27 14.21
CA GLN A 108 -9.31 13.24 13.22
C GLN A 108 -10.22 12.01 13.35
N ALA A 109 -10.51 11.58 14.58
CA ALA A 109 -11.41 10.46 14.86
C ALA A 109 -12.84 10.78 14.41
N GLU A 110 -13.35 11.98 14.66
CA GLU A 110 -14.68 12.40 14.18
C GLU A 110 -14.77 12.38 12.65
N HIS A 111 -13.78 12.96 11.95
CA HIS A 111 -13.74 12.90 10.50
C HIS A 111 -13.64 11.45 9.97
N TYR A 112 -12.94 10.57 10.70
CA TYR A 112 -12.86 9.15 10.37
C TYR A 112 -14.24 8.48 10.53
N PHE A 113 -14.93 8.71 11.64
CA PHE A 113 -16.27 8.16 11.88
C PHE A 113 -17.28 8.66 10.84
N ASP A 114 -17.23 9.94 10.50
CA ASP A 114 -18.10 10.55 9.50
C ASP A 114 -17.86 10.00 8.09
N PHE A 115 -16.61 9.67 7.76
CA PHE A 115 -16.24 9.08 6.48
C PHE A 115 -16.77 7.64 6.35
N TYR A 116 -16.58 6.82 7.39
CA TYR A 116 -17.04 5.41 7.39
C TYR A 116 -18.49 5.21 7.83
N LYS A 117 -19.21 6.30 8.18
CA LYS A 117 -20.59 6.26 8.69
C LYS A 117 -20.73 5.35 9.91
N ILE A 118 -19.79 5.47 10.84
CA ILE A 118 -19.80 4.71 12.09
C ILE A 118 -20.88 5.29 13.01
N GLU A 119 -21.80 4.42 13.45
CA GLU A 119 -22.88 4.79 14.38
C GLU A 119 -22.33 5.18 15.76
N GLU A 120 -23.06 6.06 16.46
CA GLU A 120 -22.60 6.71 17.69
C GLU A 120 -22.29 5.73 18.83
N ASP A 121 -23.07 4.65 18.94
CA ASP A 121 -22.87 3.53 19.86
C ASP A 121 -21.64 2.68 19.53
N GLN A 122 -21.20 2.69 18.27
CA GLN A 122 -20.02 1.95 17.80
C GLN A 122 -18.73 2.79 17.84
N LYS A 123 -18.83 4.13 17.84
CA LYS A 123 -17.67 5.04 17.83
C LYS A 123 -16.65 4.71 18.92
N LEU A 124 -17.11 4.52 20.16
CA LEU A 124 -16.24 4.23 21.30
C LEU A 124 -15.51 2.89 21.15
N ASN A 125 -16.21 1.85 20.71
CA ASN A 125 -15.61 0.54 20.45
C ASN A 125 -14.56 0.62 19.34
N VAL A 126 -14.86 1.34 18.24
CA VAL A 126 -13.90 1.53 17.14
C VAL A 126 -12.69 2.34 17.62
N ALA A 127 -12.91 3.42 18.36
CA ALA A 127 -11.85 4.27 18.90
C ALA A 127 -10.86 3.48 19.76
N SER A 128 -11.35 2.51 20.53
CA SER A 128 -10.52 1.69 21.43
C SER A 128 -9.38 0.94 20.71
N PHE A 129 -9.57 0.55 19.45
CA PHE A 129 -8.53 -0.12 18.65
C PHE A 129 -7.37 0.81 18.27
N TYR A 130 -7.57 2.12 18.36
CA TYR A 130 -6.59 3.14 18.02
C TYR A 130 -5.95 3.75 19.27
N LEU A 131 -6.33 3.33 20.48
CA LEU A 131 -5.66 3.75 21.70
C LEU A 131 -4.42 2.88 21.94
N ASP A 132 -3.34 3.49 22.40
CA ASP A 132 -2.11 2.80 22.77
C ASP A 132 -1.51 3.39 24.06
N GLY A 133 -0.60 2.67 24.69
CA GLY A 133 0.08 3.11 25.91
C GLY A 133 -0.86 3.43 27.08
N GLU A 134 -0.68 4.58 27.70
CA GLU A 134 -1.47 5.03 28.86
C GLU A 134 -2.95 5.26 28.54
N ALA A 135 -3.26 5.76 27.34
CA ALA A 135 -4.64 5.98 26.92
C ALA A 135 -5.43 4.67 26.87
N LEU A 136 -4.79 3.58 26.43
CA LEU A 136 -5.42 2.25 26.42
C LEU A 136 -5.62 1.70 27.83
N LYS A 137 -4.65 1.88 28.74
CA LYS A 137 -4.79 1.48 30.15
C LYS A 137 -5.98 2.19 30.81
N TRP A 138 -6.16 3.46 30.48
CA TRP A 138 -7.29 4.23 30.99
C TRP A 138 -8.64 3.76 30.45
N TYR A 139 -8.73 3.54 29.13
CA TYR A 139 -9.93 2.95 28.52
C TYR A 139 -10.31 1.63 29.20
N GLN A 140 -9.34 0.74 29.44
CA GLN A 140 -9.58 -0.52 30.13
C GLN A 140 -10.07 -0.33 31.57
N TRP A 141 -9.56 0.68 32.27
CA TRP A 141 -10.02 1.01 33.61
C TRP A 141 -11.47 1.51 33.61
N LEU A 142 -11.82 2.46 32.74
CA LEU A 142 -13.21 2.94 32.60
C LEU A 142 -14.16 1.81 32.23
N PHE A 143 -13.75 0.93 31.32
CA PHE A 143 -14.51 -0.26 30.92
C PHE A 143 -14.76 -1.18 32.12
N ARG A 144 -13.74 -1.46 32.93
CA ARG A 144 -13.86 -2.31 34.13
C ARG A 144 -14.74 -1.70 35.21
N ASN A 145 -14.73 -0.38 35.36
CA ASN A 145 -15.55 0.33 36.34
C ASN A 145 -16.94 0.70 35.82
N ASN A 146 -17.29 0.28 34.59
CA ASN A 146 -18.58 0.54 33.96
C ASN A 146 -18.91 2.05 33.87
N GLN A 147 -17.88 2.87 33.64
CA GLN A 147 -17.96 4.33 33.53
C GLN A 147 -17.94 4.81 32.07
N LEU A 148 -17.89 3.89 31.11
CA LEU A 148 -18.05 4.21 29.70
C LEU A 148 -19.53 4.35 29.37
N ILE A 149 -19.93 5.53 28.88
CA ILE A 149 -21.31 5.85 28.51
C ILE A 149 -21.42 5.91 26.99
N ASP A 150 -20.79 6.92 26.40
CA ASP A 150 -20.76 7.15 24.96
C ASP A 150 -19.39 7.75 24.56
N TRP A 151 -19.19 7.91 23.26
CA TRP A 151 -17.97 8.52 22.72
C TRP A 151 -17.81 9.98 23.17
N LEU A 152 -18.90 10.74 23.27
CA LEU A 152 -18.86 12.15 23.65
C LEU A 152 -18.35 12.32 25.09
N HIS A 153 -18.89 11.55 26.03
CA HIS A 153 -18.44 11.50 27.42
C HIS A 153 -16.97 11.08 27.49
N PHE A 154 -16.56 10.09 26.71
CA PHE A 154 -15.16 9.68 26.66
C PHE A 154 -14.24 10.79 26.13
N ALA A 155 -14.62 11.46 25.05
CA ALA A 155 -13.86 12.55 24.45
C ALA A 155 -13.74 13.78 25.36
N ASP A 156 -14.77 14.04 26.18
CA ASP A 156 -14.77 15.13 27.16
C ASP A 156 -13.95 14.82 28.42
N GLU A 157 -13.91 13.55 28.86
CA GLU A 157 -13.20 13.14 30.09
C GLU A 157 -11.71 12.86 29.85
N LEU A 158 -11.33 12.38 28.66
CA LEU A 158 -9.97 11.98 28.32
C LEU A 158 -8.90 13.10 28.40
N PRO A 159 -9.19 14.39 28.10
CA PRO A 159 -8.26 15.50 28.30
C PRO A 159 -7.82 15.65 29.77
N TYR A 160 -8.79 15.60 30.68
CA TYR A 160 -8.52 15.73 32.12
C TYR A 160 -7.64 14.58 32.60
N VAL A 161 -7.91 13.36 32.15
CA VAL A 161 -7.13 12.21 32.63
C VAL A 161 -5.68 12.24 32.17
N ILE A 162 -5.43 12.59 30.91
CA ILE A 162 -4.07 12.57 30.36
C ILE A 162 -3.22 13.67 30.98
N GLU A 163 -3.80 14.84 31.23
CA GLU A 163 -3.10 15.94 31.89
C GLU A 163 -2.73 15.58 33.35
N TYR A 164 -3.64 14.94 34.09
CA TYR A 164 -3.36 14.50 35.46
C TYR A 164 -2.31 13.38 35.53
N GLN A 165 -2.28 12.48 34.54
CA GLN A 165 -1.36 11.34 34.53
C GLN A 165 0.08 11.76 34.19
N ASN A 166 0.25 12.66 33.22
CA ASN A 166 1.54 13.29 32.92
C ASN A 166 2.12 14.07 34.12
N CYS A 167 1.28 14.52 35.05
CA CYS A 167 1.71 15.23 36.25
C CYS A 167 2.24 14.31 37.37
N CYS A 168 1.88 13.02 37.37
CA CYS A 168 2.21 12.08 38.44
C CYS A 168 3.45 11.21 38.14
N GLU A 169 3.89 11.10 36.89
CA GLU A 169 5.06 10.28 36.52
C GLU A 169 6.42 10.86 36.94
N ASP A 170 6.49 12.15 37.30
CA ASP A 170 7.73 12.76 37.82
C ASP A 170 8.04 12.37 39.29
N ARG A 171 7.15 11.63 39.97
CA ARG A 171 7.45 11.11 41.31
C ARG A 171 6.90 9.70 41.52
N VAL A 172 7.84 8.79 41.75
CA VAL A 172 7.73 7.44 42.33
C VAL A 172 7.73 6.32 41.29
N GLY A 173 8.84 5.58 41.29
CA GLY A 173 8.99 4.33 40.57
C GLY A 173 7.94 3.32 41.00
N GLU A 174 7.31 2.72 39.99
CA GLU A 174 6.96 1.31 39.95
C GLU A 174 6.44 0.72 41.27
N SER A 175 5.13 0.88 41.49
CA SER A 175 4.18 -0.08 42.06
C SER A 175 3.11 0.69 42.84
N ASP A 176 1.85 0.44 42.49
CA ASP A 176 0.67 0.78 43.31
C ASP A 176 0.42 2.25 43.62
N VAL A 177 0.46 3.13 42.61
CA VAL A 177 -0.31 4.39 42.71
C VAL A 177 -1.79 4.02 42.61
N LEU A 178 -2.33 3.70 43.78
CA LEU A 178 -3.71 3.48 44.07
C LEU A 178 -4.59 4.47 43.29
N PHE A 179 -5.41 3.92 42.39
CA PHE A 179 -6.57 4.54 41.75
C PHE A 179 -7.64 4.85 42.81
N LEU A 180 -7.28 5.59 43.86
CA LEU A 180 -8.16 5.97 44.94
C LEU A 180 -9.10 7.08 44.46
N GLY A 181 -10.21 6.62 43.91
CA GLY A 181 -11.55 7.13 44.16
C GLY A 181 -11.75 8.64 44.14
N ARG A 182 -12.42 9.13 43.09
CA ARG A 182 -13.55 10.04 43.30
C ARG A 182 -14.73 9.61 42.44
N THR A 183 -15.80 9.25 43.15
CA THR A 183 -17.17 9.49 42.72
C THR A 183 -17.28 10.91 42.18
N TYR A 184 -17.79 11.07 40.95
CA TYR A 184 -18.23 12.36 40.45
C TYR A 184 -19.25 12.94 41.43
N VAL A 185 -18.89 14.01 42.14
CA VAL A 185 -19.87 14.88 42.79
C VAL A 185 -19.94 16.13 41.94
N HIS A 186 -20.98 16.20 41.12
CA HIS A 186 -21.36 17.40 40.39
C HIS A 186 -21.98 18.38 41.41
N THR A 187 -21.21 19.36 41.89
CA THR A 187 -21.78 20.48 42.65
C THR A 187 -22.18 21.59 41.67
N ARG A 188 -23.50 21.82 41.62
CA ARG A 188 -24.12 23.08 41.15
C ARG A 188 -23.64 24.26 41.97
#